data_AF-A0A2A4UL64-F1
#
_entry.id   AF-A0A2A4UL64-F1
#
_cell.length_a   1.000
_cell.length_b   1.000
_cell.length_c   1.000
_cell.angle_alpha   90.00
_cell.angle_beta   90.00
_cell.angle_gamma   90.00
#
_symmetry.space_group_name_H-M   'P 1'
#
loop_
_entity.id
_entity.type
_entity.pdbx_description
1 polymer ?
#
loop_
_entity_poly.entity_id
_entity_poly.type
_entity_poly.pdbx_seq_one_letter_code
_entity_poly.pdbx_strand_id
1 'polypeptide(L)'
;MKNTKPLSVEIEGKGKSPVELFDLAKELLRNSVRSEIIYLDGVVRLYGIWEPDIEHSVKALEAHLGLAISINNLKVQYITENNQLLEPIMALAVKLREEYAGDLVGDISKRRGLIMGMKASDNGLRIILSHVPLSELIGYTSDLSKITAGTAKAKVNFHKYELFPKGPMPDEPVSMAVRY
;
A
#
# COMPACT_ATOMS: atom_id res chain seq x y z
N MET A 1 -15.45 -11.60 11.87
CA MET A 1 -15.54 -10.70 10.70
C MET A 1 -14.34 -10.95 9.80
N LYS A 2 -14.56 -11.22 8.51
CA LYS A 2 -13.48 -11.45 7.54
C LYS A 2 -12.85 -10.10 7.20
N ASN A 3 -11.71 -9.79 7.81
CA ASN A 3 -10.88 -8.62 7.48
C ASN A 3 -10.53 -8.66 5.98
N THR A 4 -11.24 -7.86 5.21
CA THR A 4 -10.98 -7.58 3.80
C THR A 4 -9.61 -6.95 3.62
N LYS A 5 -8.87 -7.43 2.63
CA LYS A 5 -7.51 -6.98 2.28
C LYS A 5 -7.65 -5.60 1.62
N PRO A 6 -6.99 -4.53 2.10
CA PRO A 6 -7.25 -3.16 1.66
C PRO A 6 -6.64 -2.85 0.28
N LEU A 7 -5.89 -3.79 -0.30
CA LEU A 7 -5.31 -3.68 -1.64
C LEU A 7 -5.48 -5.00 -2.41
N SER A 8 -5.77 -4.89 -3.70
CA SER A 8 -5.75 -6.00 -4.65
C SER A 8 -4.92 -5.67 -5.88
N VAL A 9 -4.14 -6.64 -6.33
CA VAL A 9 -3.26 -6.53 -7.49
C VAL A 9 -3.40 -7.77 -8.38
N GLU A 10 -3.44 -7.57 -9.69
CA GLU A 10 -3.30 -8.65 -10.66
C GLU A 10 -1.89 -8.62 -11.24
N ILE A 11 -1.22 -9.78 -11.25
CA ILE A 11 0.13 -9.90 -11.80
C ILE A 11 0.13 -10.88 -12.97
N GLU A 12 0.71 -10.47 -14.09
CA GLU A 12 0.93 -11.34 -15.23
C GLU A 12 2.41 -11.72 -15.32
N GLY A 13 2.68 -13.03 -15.34
CA GLY A 13 4.00 -13.57 -15.59
C GLY A 13 4.01 -14.36 -16.90
N LYS A 14 4.45 -13.72 -17.99
CA LYS A 14 4.53 -14.39 -19.30
C LYS A 14 5.62 -15.47 -19.29
N GLY A 15 5.27 -16.69 -19.72
CA GLY A 15 6.22 -17.77 -19.98
C GLY A 15 6.69 -18.56 -18.74
N LYS A 16 5.95 -18.51 -17.63
CA LYS A 16 6.31 -19.21 -16.38
C LYS A 16 5.31 -20.28 -15.97
N SER A 17 5.83 -21.32 -15.31
CA SER A 17 5.00 -22.38 -14.76
C SER A 17 4.19 -21.87 -13.56
N PRO A 18 3.01 -22.45 -13.27
CA PRO A 18 2.19 -22.06 -12.13
C PRO A 18 2.95 -22.10 -10.79
N VAL A 19 3.89 -23.05 -10.63
CA VAL A 19 4.69 -23.23 -9.41
C VAL A 19 5.65 -22.06 -9.20
N GLU A 20 6.37 -21.65 -10.25
CA GLU A 20 7.30 -20.50 -10.18
C GLU A 20 6.55 -19.20 -9.84
N LEU A 21 5.37 -18.99 -10.43
CA LEU A 21 4.54 -17.82 -10.13
C LEU A 21 4.01 -17.85 -8.69
N PHE A 22 3.75 -19.05 -8.15
CA PHE A 22 3.23 -19.22 -6.79
C PHE A 22 4.31 -19.00 -5.72
N ASP A 23 5.55 -19.42 -5.97
CA ASP A 23 6.66 -19.16 -5.05
C ASP A 23 7.10 -17.69 -5.10
N LEU A 24 7.10 -17.08 -6.29
CA LEU A 24 7.25 -15.63 -6.47
C LEU A 24 6.16 -14.86 -5.69
N ALA A 25 4.91 -15.28 -5.81
CA ALA A 25 3.80 -14.71 -5.07
C ALA A 25 4.02 -14.81 -3.55
N LYS A 26 4.46 -15.96 -3.03
CA LYS A 26 4.76 -16.10 -1.59
C LYS A 26 5.88 -15.17 -1.14
N GLU A 27 6.91 -14.97 -1.96
CA GLU A 27 8.03 -14.06 -1.66
C GLU A 27 7.56 -12.60 -1.62
N LEU A 28 6.78 -12.18 -2.63
CA LEU A 28 6.05 -10.90 -2.68
C LEU A 28 5.21 -10.64 -1.44
N LEU A 29 4.54 -11.69 -0.97
CA LEU A 29 3.56 -11.66 0.09
C LEU A 29 4.17 -11.97 1.46
N ARG A 30 5.48 -12.15 1.58
CA ARG A 30 6.15 -12.53 2.83
C ARG A 30 5.95 -11.51 3.95
N ASN A 31 5.79 -10.23 3.61
CA ASN A 31 5.45 -9.16 4.55
C ASN A 31 3.95 -8.84 4.57
N SER A 32 3.14 -9.53 3.75
CA SER A 32 1.68 -9.36 3.72
C SER A 32 1.05 -10.10 4.89
N VAL A 33 0.21 -9.39 5.64
CA VAL A 33 -0.49 -9.92 6.81
C VAL A 33 -1.47 -11.04 6.43
N ARG A 34 -1.94 -11.10 5.18
CA ARG A 34 -2.76 -12.20 4.63
C ARG A 34 -2.88 -12.07 3.11
N SER A 35 -2.64 -13.17 2.40
CA SER A 35 -2.66 -13.19 0.93
C SER A 35 -3.60 -14.24 0.34
N GLU A 36 -4.06 -14.04 -0.89
CA GLU A 36 -4.69 -15.08 -1.73
C GLU A 36 -4.03 -15.05 -3.10
N ILE A 37 -3.75 -16.23 -3.63
CA ILE A 37 -3.13 -16.44 -4.94
C ILE A 37 -4.15 -17.19 -5.78
N ILE A 38 -4.56 -16.62 -6.91
CA ILE A 38 -5.46 -17.27 -7.88
C ILE A 38 -4.71 -17.48 -9.19
N TYR A 39 -4.62 -18.72 -9.66
CA TYR A 39 -4.10 -19.06 -10.98
C TYR A 39 -5.25 -19.37 -11.93
N LEU A 40 -5.42 -18.56 -12.97
CA LEU A 40 -6.43 -18.72 -14.02
C LEU A 40 -5.79 -18.33 -15.36
N ASP A 41 -5.90 -19.19 -16.36
CA ASP A 41 -5.49 -18.92 -17.75
C ASP A 41 -4.05 -18.42 -17.95
N GLY A 42 -3.09 -18.89 -17.12
CA GLY A 42 -1.69 -18.46 -17.20
C GLY A 42 -1.36 -17.18 -16.43
N VAL A 43 -2.33 -16.62 -15.69
CA VAL A 43 -2.19 -15.39 -14.91
C VAL A 43 -2.25 -15.70 -13.41
N VAL A 44 -1.42 -15.02 -12.62
CA VAL A 44 -1.43 -15.12 -11.14
C VAL A 44 -1.92 -13.83 -10.50
N ARG A 45 -3.12 -13.86 -9.94
CA ARG A 45 -3.70 -12.73 -9.21
C ARG A 45 -3.28 -12.78 -7.74
N LEU A 46 -2.80 -11.65 -7.21
CA LEU A 46 -2.33 -11.52 -5.83
C LEU A 46 -3.20 -10.53 -5.04
N TYR A 47 -3.92 -11.04 -4.06
CA TYR A 47 -4.68 -10.20 -3.13
C TYR A 47 -3.90 -10.09 -1.83
N GLY A 48 -3.63 -8.88 -1.32
CA GLY A 48 -2.90 -8.73 -0.06
C GLY A 48 -2.83 -7.29 0.45
N ILE A 49 -2.60 -7.12 1.76
CA ILE A 49 -2.21 -5.82 2.32
C ILE A 49 -0.75 -5.61 1.90
N TRP A 50 -0.51 -4.76 0.90
CA TRP A 50 0.87 -4.51 0.47
C TRP A 50 1.43 -3.25 1.10
N GLU A 51 2.76 -3.18 1.18
CA GLU A 51 3.42 -1.90 1.38
C GLU A 51 2.96 -0.98 0.24
N PRO A 52 2.68 0.31 0.51
CA PRO A 52 2.18 1.24 -0.51
C PRO A 52 3.16 1.47 -1.67
N ASP A 53 4.38 0.95 -1.54
CA ASP A 53 5.39 0.93 -2.59
C ASP A 53 5.41 -0.40 -3.34
N ILE A 54 4.30 -0.62 -4.03
CA ILE A 54 4.09 -1.74 -4.93
C ILE A 54 5.19 -1.79 -6.01
N GLU A 55 5.57 -0.63 -6.54
CA GLU A 55 6.55 -0.53 -7.63
C GLU A 55 7.97 -0.92 -7.21
N HIS A 56 8.45 -0.45 -6.06
CA HIS A 56 9.79 -0.80 -5.58
C HIS A 56 9.90 -2.29 -5.29
N SER A 57 8.87 -2.84 -4.67
CA SER A 57 8.84 -4.25 -4.34
C SER A 57 8.80 -5.11 -5.60
N VAL A 58 8.02 -4.73 -6.63
CA VAL A 58 8.06 -5.39 -7.95
C VAL A 58 9.44 -5.34 -8.56
N LYS A 59 10.07 -4.15 -8.65
CA LYS A 59 11.43 -4.01 -9.23
C LYS A 59 12.47 -4.86 -8.53
N ALA A 60 12.40 -4.96 -7.21
CA ALA A 60 13.32 -5.80 -6.43
C ALA A 60 13.21 -7.28 -6.84
N LEU A 61 12.00 -7.76 -7.12
CA LEU A 61 11.78 -9.15 -7.55
C LEU A 61 12.11 -9.37 -9.01
N GLU A 62 11.80 -8.41 -9.88
CA GLU A 62 12.23 -8.46 -11.28
C GLU A 62 13.76 -8.66 -11.37
N ALA A 63 14.51 -7.92 -10.54
CA ALA A 63 15.96 -8.05 -10.44
C ALA A 63 16.40 -9.39 -9.81
N HIS A 64 15.73 -9.84 -8.75
CA HIS A 64 16.07 -11.10 -8.08
C HIS A 64 15.81 -12.32 -8.98
N LEU A 65 14.73 -12.29 -9.76
CA LEU A 65 14.23 -13.44 -10.52
C LEU A 65 14.58 -13.39 -12.00
N GLY A 66 15.05 -12.24 -12.50
CA GLY A 66 15.35 -12.03 -13.92
C GLY A 66 14.10 -12.03 -14.80
N LEU A 67 12.98 -11.49 -14.30
CA LEU A 67 11.68 -11.53 -14.97
C LEU A 67 11.07 -10.14 -15.08
N ALA A 68 10.25 -9.94 -16.12
CA ALA A 68 9.37 -8.78 -16.20
C ALA A 68 8.04 -9.11 -15.53
N ILE A 69 7.63 -8.28 -14.57
CA ILE A 69 6.41 -8.43 -13.79
C ILE A 69 5.53 -7.22 -14.08
N SER A 70 4.37 -7.45 -14.69
CA SER A 70 3.39 -6.37 -14.93
C SER A 70 2.35 -6.33 -13.82
N ILE A 71 2.14 -5.15 -13.23
CA ILE A 71 1.07 -4.87 -12.28
C ILE A 71 -0.15 -4.39 -13.07
N ASN A 72 -1.23 -5.15 -13.03
CA ASN A 72 -2.51 -4.78 -13.62
C ASN A 72 -3.54 -4.53 -12.51
N ASN A 73 -4.52 -3.66 -12.79
CA ASN A 73 -5.72 -3.49 -11.96
C ASN A 73 -5.44 -3.24 -10.46
N LEU A 74 -4.44 -2.41 -10.13
CA LEU A 74 -4.20 -1.97 -8.75
C LEU A 74 -5.43 -1.23 -8.23
N LYS A 75 -6.12 -1.80 -7.23
CA LYS A 75 -7.32 -1.20 -6.63
C LYS A 75 -7.21 -1.14 -5.11
N VAL A 76 -7.64 -0.01 -4.54
CA VAL A 76 -7.88 0.14 -3.11
C VAL A 76 -9.23 -0.49 -2.79
N GLN A 77 -9.27 -1.34 -1.76
CA GLN A 77 -10.53 -1.94 -1.33
C GLN A 77 -11.19 -1.08 -0.26
N TYR A 78 -12.33 -0.52 -0.63
CA TYR A 78 -13.27 0.10 0.30
C TYR A 78 -14.27 -0.97 0.79
N ILE A 79 -14.71 -0.85 2.03
CA ILE A 79 -15.79 -1.70 2.56
C ILE A 79 -17.05 -0.88 2.80
N THR A 80 -18.19 -1.54 2.77
CA THR A 80 -19.46 -0.93 3.19
C THR A 80 -19.93 -1.61 4.46
N GLU A 81 -20.14 -0.84 5.52
CA GLU A 81 -20.71 -1.30 6.78
C GLU A 81 -21.84 -0.35 7.18
N ASN A 82 -23.00 -0.88 7.59
CA ASN A 82 -24.17 -0.08 7.97
C ASN A 82 -24.54 1.02 6.95
N ASN A 83 -24.48 0.68 5.65
CA ASN A 83 -24.76 1.61 4.54
C ASN A 83 -23.82 2.83 4.48
N GLN A 84 -22.64 2.74 5.09
CA GLN A 84 -21.57 3.72 5.04
C GLN A 84 -20.34 3.13 4.35
N LEU A 85 -19.73 3.92 3.45
CA LEU A 85 -18.47 3.55 2.82
C LEU A 85 -17.32 3.84 3.78
N LEU A 86 -16.45 2.87 3.98
CA LEU A 86 -15.24 3.00 4.79
C LEU A 86 -14.00 2.82 3.91
N GLU A 87 -13.00 3.67 4.14
CA GLU A 87 -11.68 3.59 3.49
C GLU A 87 -10.62 3.05 4.45
N PRO A 88 -9.61 2.33 3.92
CA PRO A 88 -8.51 1.84 4.72
C PRO A 88 -7.52 2.97 5.05
N ILE A 89 -7.26 3.14 6.34
CA ILE A 89 -6.28 4.07 6.89
C ILE A 89 -5.01 3.31 7.27
N MET A 90 -3.87 3.90 6.89
CA MET A 90 -2.55 3.35 7.09
C MET A 90 -1.79 4.16 8.14
N ALA A 91 -1.10 3.48 9.05
CA ALA A 91 -0.11 4.07 9.91
C ALA A 91 1.22 4.22 9.16
N LEU A 92 1.59 5.47 8.86
CA LEU A 92 2.81 5.86 8.16
C LEU A 92 3.84 6.41 9.17
N ALA A 93 5.03 5.80 9.19
CA ALA A 93 6.18 6.27 9.94
C ALA A 93 7.32 6.62 8.99
N VAL A 94 7.68 7.90 8.92
CA VAL A 94 8.76 8.37 8.03
C VAL A 94 9.93 8.84 8.86
N LYS A 95 11.11 8.26 8.63
CA LYS A 95 12.39 8.70 9.18
C LYS A 95 13.14 9.51 8.14
N LEU A 96 13.50 10.75 8.47
CA LEU A 96 14.09 11.73 7.54
C LEU A 96 15.04 12.69 8.28
N ARG A 97 15.79 13.50 7.53
CA ARG A 97 16.56 14.62 8.09
C ARG A 97 15.63 15.76 8.51
N GLU A 98 15.99 16.47 9.57
CA GLU A 98 15.23 17.60 10.14
C GLU A 98 14.81 18.63 9.09
N GLU A 99 15.73 18.97 8.18
CA GLU A 99 15.53 20.00 7.16
C GLU A 99 14.34 19.75 6.22
N TYR A 100 13.91 18.49 6.07
CA TYR A 100 12.75 18.12 5.23
C TYR A 100 11.45 17.94 6.02
N ALA A 101 11.47 18.09 7.35
CA ALA A 101 10.32 17.80 8.20
C ALA A 101 9.11 18.69 7.88
N GLY A 102 9.33 19.98 7.62
CA GLY A 102 8.27 20.92 7.26
C GLY A 102 7.56 20.56 5.96
N ASP A 103 8.34 20.29 4.90
CA ASP A 103 7.82 19.91 3.59
C ASP A 103 7.02 18.60 3.64
N LEU A 104 7.53 17.62 4.39
CA LEU A 104 6.85 16.34 4.59
C LEU A 104 5.52 16.50 5.33
N VAL A 105 5.47 17.32 6.39
CA VAL A 105 4.20 17.61 7.09
C VAL A 105 3.20 18.28 6.15
N GLY A 106 3.66 19.19 5.30
CA GLY A 106 2.82 19.84 4.29
C GLY A 106 2.26 18.85 3.26
N ASP A 107 3.08 17.93 2.77
CA ASP A 107 2.66 16.88 1.83
C ASP A 107 1.67 15.89 2.48
N ILE A 108 1.95 15.39 3.68
CA ILE A 108 1.04 14.50 4.42
C ILE A 108 -0.32 15.18 4.63
N SER A 109 -0.33 16.46 4.96
CA SER A 109 -1.58 17.22 5.16
C SER A 109 -2.40 17.34 3.86
N LYS A 110 -1.74 17.54 2.70
CA LYS A 110 -2.40 17.55 1.39
C LYS A 110 -3.03 16.20 1.04
N ARG A 111 -2.42 15.12 1.53
CA ARG A 111 -2.86 13.72 1.37
C ARG A 111 -3.90 13.28 2.42
N ARG A 112 -4.62 14.23 3.02
CA ARG A 112 -5.61 13.97 4.09
C ARG A 112 -5.02 13.23 5.30
N GLY A 113 -3.71 13.30 5.48
CA GLY A 113 -3.01 12.63 6.56
C GLY A 113 -3.12 13.40 7.87
N LEU A 114 -3.29 12.65 8.96
CA LEU A 114 -3.28 13.17 10.32
C LEU A 114 -1.92 12.92 10.97
N ILE A 115 -1.23 13.97 11.41
CA ILE A 115 0.01 13.83 12.16
C ILE A 115 -0.31 13.35 13.58
N MET A 116 0.23 12.19 13.94
CA MET A 116 0.07 11.58 15.27
C MET A 116 1.17 12.02 16.24
N GLY A 117 2.33 12.44 15.70
CA GLY A 117 3.42 12.99 16.48
C GLY A 117 4.75 12.98 15.74
N MET A 118 5.74 13.61 16.36
CA MET A 118 7.12 13.65 15.85
C MET A 118 8.07 13.23 16.97
N LYS A 119 9.05 12.41 16.63
CA LYS A 119 10.10 11.95 17.57
C LYS A 119 11.47 12.35 17.02
N ALA A 120 12.34 12.82 17.90
CA ALA A 120 13.76 12.91 17.59
C ALA A 120 14.34 11.50 17.43
N SER A 121 15.27 11.34 16.51
CA SER A 121 16.10 10.16 16.31
C SER A 121 17.57 10.60 16.28
N ASP A 122 18.48 9.65 16.45
CA ASP A 122 19.91 9.92 16.44
C ASP A 122 20.37 10.57 15.13
N ASN A 123 21.47 11.32 15.20
CA ASN A 123 22.18 11.93 14.06
C ASN A 123 21.36 12.96 13.25
N GLY A 124 20.59 13.82 13.92
CA GLY A 124 19.83 14.90 13.25
C GLY A 124 18.64 14.39 12.43
N LEU A 125 18.19 13.17 12.71
CA LEU A 125 17.03 12.56 12.07
C LEU A 125 15.77 12.79 12.91
N ARG A 126 14.63 12.87 12.25
CA ARG A 126 13.30 12.85 12.85
C ARG A 126 12.51 11.67 12.34
N ILE A 127 11.57 11.22 13.18
CA ILE A 127 10.53 10.28 12.80
C ILE A 127 9.19 10.99 12.91
N ILE A 128 8.47 11.09 11.80
CA ILE A 128 7.10 11.60 11.76
C ILE A 128 6.15 10.40 11.71
N LEU A 129 5.20 10.38 12.64
CA LEU A 129 4.14 9.37 12.72
C LEU A 129 2.85 10.01 12.24
N SER A 130 2.13 9.33 11.35
CA SER A 130 0.90 9.83 10.75
C SER A 130 -0.06 8.71 10.40
N HIS A 131 -1.33 9.05 10.29
CA HIS A 131 -2.36 8.19 9.71
C HIS A 131 -2.80 8.78 8.37
N VAL A 132 -2.70 8.00 7.30
CA VAL A 132 -2.97 8.46 5.94
C VAL A 132 -3.84 7.43 5.21
N PRO A 133 -4.89 7.86 4.48
CA PRO A 133 -5.67 6.94 3.66
C PRO A 133 -4.80 6.23 2.61
N LEU A 134 -5.03 4.92 2.40
CA LEU A 134 -4.23 4.13 1.46
C LEU A 134 -4.30 4.68 0.03
N SER A 135 -5.45 5.21 -0.38
CA SER A 135 -5.65 5.81 -1.70
C SER A 135 -4.68 6.96 -2.00
N GLU A 136 -4.21 7.65 -0.96
CA GLU A 136 -3.30 8.78 -1.06
C GLU A 136 -1.82 8.37 -1.02
N LEU A 137 -1.54 7.09 -0.72
CA LEU A 137 -0.19 6.54 -0.59
C LEU A 137 0.27 5.73 -1.81
N ILE A 138 -0.56 5.55 -2.82
CA ILE A 138 -0.17 4.86 -4.06
C ILE A 138 0.98 5.64 -4.73
N GLY A 139 2.10 4.96 -4.97
CA GLY A 139 3.29 5.56 -5.59
C GLY A 139 4.06 6.52 -4.67
N TYR A 140 3.74 6.55 -3.37
CA TYR A 140 4.25 7.58 -2.46
C TYR A 140 5.77 7.60 -2.31
N THR A 141 6.47 6.47 -2.46
CA THR A 141 7.93 6.44 -2.35
C THR A 141 8.63 7.35 -3.33
N SER A 142 8.11 7.45 -4.57
CA SER A 142 8.67 8.34 -5.58
C SER A 142 8.53 9.81 -5.15
N ASP A 143 7.39 10.18 -4.58
CA ASP A 143 7.15 11.54 -4.10
C ASP A 143 7.95 11.85 -2.83
N LEU A 144 8.00 10.91 -1.88
CA LEU A 144 8.83 11.02 -0.68
C LEU A 144 10.31 11.19 -1.04
N SER A 145 10.79 10.47 -2.05
CA SER A 145 12.16 10.60 -2.55
C SER A 145 12.43 11.99 -3.12
N LYS A 146 11.48 12.57 -3.86
CA LYS A 146 11.61 13.96 -4.36
C LYS A 146 11.64 14.97 -3.21
N ILE A 147 10.77 14.81 -2.21
CA ILE A 147 10.68 15.71 -1.04
C ILE A 147 11.97 15.67 -0.22
N THR A 148 12.57 14.49 -0.07
CA THR A 148 13.65 14.26 0.91
C THR A 148 15.01 14.02 0.26
N ALA A 149 15.15 14.35 -1.03
CA ALA A 149 16.32 14.06 -1.86
C ALA A 149 16.79 12.59 -1.76
N GLY A 150 15.84 11.65 -1.66
CA GLY A 150 16.07 10.21 -1.56
C GLY A 150 16.62 9.73 -0.21
N THR A 151 16.66 10.58 0.82
CA THR A 151 17.28 10.24 2.10
C THR A 151 16.32 9.65 3.14
N ALA A 152 15.02 9.82 2.97
CA ALA A 152 14.03 9.33 3.92
C ALA A 152 13.71 7.85 3.74
N LYS A 153 13.27 7.23 4.83
CA LYS A 153 12.74 5.86 4.86
C LYS A 153 11.34 5.89 5.45
N ALA A 154 10.37 5.31 4.73
CA ALA A 154 9.02 5.14 5.22
C ALA A 154 8.79 3.69 5.66
N LYS A 155 7.91 3.52 6.64
CA LYS A 155 7.26 2.25 6.99
C LYS A 155 5.77 2.49 7.03
N VAL A 156 5.01 1.56 6.46
CA VAL A 156 3.55 1.69 6.38
C VAL A 156 2.91 0.39 6.83
N ASN A 157 1.93 0.50 7.73
CA ASN A 157 1.16 -0.63 8.23
C ASN A 157 -0.32 -0.30 8.19
N PHE A 158 -1.18 -1.30 7.95
CA PHE A 158 -2.62 -1.10 8.09
C PHE A 158 -2.98 -0.71 9.52
N HIS A 159 -3.80 0.32 9.69
CA HIS A 159 -4.27 0.76 11.00
C HIS A 159 -5.72 0.33 11.25
N LYS A 160 -6.66 0.80 10.43
CA LYS A 160 -8.10 0.53 10.56
C LYS A 160 -8.85 1.01 9.32
N TYR A 161 -10.14 0.71 9.25
CA TYR A 161 -11.05 1.40 8.34
C TYR A 161 -11.66 2.63 9.05
N GLU A 162 -11.83 3.73 8.31
CA GLU A 162 -12.53 4.93 8.76
C GLU A 162 -13.58 5.36 7.73
N LEU A 163 -14.54 6.19 8.16
CA LEU A 163 -15.60 6.69 7.29
C LEU A 163 -14.99 7.47 6.11
N PHE A 164 -15.33 7.05 4.89
CA PHE A 164 -14.95 7.77 3.70
C PHE A 164 -15.60 9.17 3.72
N PRO A 165 -14.85 10.25 3.47
CA PRO A 165 -15.42 11.60 3.47
C PRO A 165 -16.52 11.72 2.41
N LYS A 166 -17.51 12.56 2.66
CA LYS A 166 -18.57 12.83 1.66
C LYS A 166 -17.92 13.37 0.38
N GLY A 167 -18.06 12.63 -0.71
CA GLY A 167 -17.44 12.94 -1.99
C GLY A 167 -17.86 11.96 -3.09
N PRO A 168 -17.37 12.11 -4.33
CA PRO A 168 -17.60 11.13 -5.37
C PRO A 168 -17.05 9.78 -4.94
N MET A 169 -17.82 8.72 -5.23
CA MET A 169 -17.41 7.36 -4.92
C MET A 169 -16.15 7.02 -5.73
N PRO A 170 -15.12 6.42 -5.11
CA PRO A 170 -13.95 5.94 -5.83
C PRO A 170 -14.32 4.75 -6.75
N ASP A 171 -13.40 4.36 -7.63
CA ASP A 171 -13.60 3.24 -8.56
C ASP A 171 -14.04 1.96 -7.81
N GLU A 172 -15.26 1.51 -8.12
CA GLU A 172 -16.00 0.34 -7.59
C GLU A 172 -15.77 -0.06 -6.11
N PRO A 173 -16.72 0.22 -5.20
CA PRO A 173 -16.71 -0.39 -3.87
C PRO A 173 -16.84 -1.91 -3.95
N VAL A 174 -16.05 -2.65 -3.17
CA VAL A 174 -16.30 -4.08 -2.99
C VAL A 174 -17.54 -4.20 -2.11
N SER A 175 -18.69 -4.51 -2.71
CA SER A 175 -19.88 -4.82 -1.91
C SER A 175 -19.58 -6.07 -1.08
N MET A 176 -19.43 -5.92 0.24
CA MET A 176 -19.67 -7.05 1.13
C MET A 176 -21.16 -7.33 1.07
N ALA A 177 -21.60 -8.06 0.05
CA ALA A 177 -22.90 -8.69 0.07
C ALA A 177 -22.95 -9.49 1.36
N VAL A 178 -23.80 -9.04 2.29
CA VAL A 178 -24.11 -9.74 3.53
C VAL A 178 -24.60 -11.11 3.12
N ARG A 179 -23.72 -12.11 3.21
CA ARG A 179 -24.15 -13.50 3.18
C ARG A 179 -24.82 -13.76 4.52
N TYR A 180 -26.14 -13.73 4.52
CA TYR A 180 -26.93 -14.54 5.45
C TYR A 180 -26.79 -16.01 5.06
#